data_AF-A0A521T9L0-F1
#
_entry.id   AF-A0A521T9L0-F1
#
_cell.length_a   1.000
_cell.length_b   1.000
_cell.length_c   1.000
_cell.angle_alpha   90.00
_cell.angle_beta   90.00
_cell.angle_gamma   90.00
#
_symmetry.space_group_name_H-M   'P 1'
#
loop_
_entity.id
_entity.type
_entity.pdbx_description
1 polymer ?
#
loop_
_entity_poly.entity_id
_entity_poly.type
_entity_poly.pdbx_seq_one_letter_code
_entity_poly.pdbx_strand_id
1 'polypeptide(L)'
;MENDNTESKSKGNNVFIPFEKILNGIEKSKKQVEMLVNSTELLYNNKKYSLSISICILAEEEISKLDFLRDHYKKENPILFREWKQIRDHKEKLTTSFIEGLKAVKNMSKEQYETAITVRKSQGGDNLIPYDELIKLGDSFDIKNLEKFDIVKQDGFYATFRDDNWFSILTDIPINQQEAISFTKMLALKLAYYDLLLSFQFDLINDSTFEELQNNELTKKMIEINKIKKSNAFQTKAILASSALKKFYKIKQ
;
A
#
# COMPACT_ATOMS: atom_id res chain seq x y z
N MET A 1 -44.03 22.93 -27.89
CA MET A 1 -44.58 21.56 -27.92
C MET A 1 -43.48 20.70 -28.49
N GLU A 2 -42.56 20.33 -27.62
CA GLU A 2 -42.54 19.03 -26.89
C GLU A 2 -41.82 18.00 -27.77
N ASN A 3 -40.58 17.67 -27.37
CA ASN A 3 -40.21 16.43 -26.66
C ASN A 3 -40.00 15.31 -27.70
N ASP A 4 -38.97 14.48 -27.70
CA ASP A 4 -37.97 14.11 -26.72
C ASP A 4 -36.74 13.68 -27.53
N ASN A 5 -35.56 14.17 -27.16
CA ASN A 5 -34.29 13.50 -27.52
C ASN A 5 -33.41 13.46 -26.27
N THR A 6 -33.97 12.88 -25.21
CA THR A 6 -33.21 12.35 -24.08
C THR A 6 -32.98 10.86 -24.29
N GLU A 7 -32.21 10.50 -25.33
CA GLU A 7 -31.61 9.17 -25.42
C GLU A 7 -30.44 9.05 -24.43
N SER A 8 -30.81 8.67 -23.21
CA SER A 8 -30.12 7.78 -22.26
C SER A 8 -28.57 7.75 -22.27
N LYS A 9 -27.96 8.72 -21.58
CA LYS A 9 -26.63 8.55 -20.94
C LYS A 9 -26.70 7.62 -19.71
N SER A 10 -27.29 6.41 -19.83
CA SER A 10 -27.44 5.49 -18.67
C SER A 10 -26.94 4.05 -18.88
N LYS A 11 -26.47 3.67 -20.07
CA LYS A 11 -26.16 2.25 -20.38
C LYS A 11 -24.78 1.72 -19.95
N GLY A 12 -23.93 2.53 -19.30
CA GLY A 12 -22.56 2.11 -18.93
C GLY A 12 -22.39 1.51 -17.52
N ASN A 13 -23.38 1.61 -16.63
CA ASN A 13 -23.18 1.36 -15.20
C ASN A 13 -23.56 -0.05 -14.71
N ASN A 14 -24.25 -0.85 -15.52
CA ASN A 14 -24.77 -2.18 -15.15
C ASN A 14 -24.13 -3.34 -15.93
N VAL A 15 -22.91 -3.15 -16.46
CA VAL A 15 -22.17 -4.23 -17.13
C VAL A 15 -21.44 -5.03 -16.07
N PHE A 16 -21.71 -6.34 -15.99
CA PHE A 16 -21.00 -7.24 -15.08
C PHE A 16 -19.70 -7.73 -15.69
N ILE A 17 -18.71 -7.96 -14.83
CA ILE A 17 -17.44 -8.58 -15.22
C ILE A 17 -17.62 -10.10 -15.29
N PRO A 18 -17.22 -10.75 -16.40
CA PRO A 18 -17.21 -12.22 -16.50
C PRO A 18 -16.37 -12.87 -15.41
N PHE A 19 -16.84 -14.00 -14.86
CA PHE A 19 -16.16 -14.73 -13.79
C PHE A 19 -14.72 -15.15 -14.14
N GLU A 20 -14.45 -15.48 -15.40
CA GLU A 20 -13.10 -15.84 -15.85
C GLU A 20 -12.13 -14.67 -15.70
N LYS A 21 -12.61 -13.43 -15.87
CA LYS A 21 -11.79 -12.23 -15.62
C LYS A 21 -11.54 -12.01 -14.14
N ILE A 22 -12.50 -12.34 -13.28
CA ILE A 22 -12.34 -12.29 -11.81
C ILE A 22 -11.26 -13.28 -11.38
N LEU A 23 -11.33 -14.53 -11.85
CA LEU A 23 -10.31 -15.57 -11.61
C LEU A 23 -8.90 -15.13 -12.05
N ASN A 24 -8.77 -14.60 -13.27
CA ASN A 24 -7.50 -14.07 -13.74
C ASN A 24 -7.00 -12.88 -12.89
N GLY A 25 -7.93 -12.02 -12.45
CA GLY A 25 -7.64 -10.93 -11.52
C GLY A 25 -7.08 -11.41 -10.18
N ILE A 26 -7.70 -12.45 -9.59
CA ILE A 26 -7.25 -13.11 -8.37
C ILE A 26 -5.82 -13.62 -8.52
N GLU A 27 -5.53 -14.39 -9.58
CA GLU A 27 -4.20 -14.98 -9.79
C GLU A 27 -3.11 -13.92 -10.00
N LYS A 28 -3.42 -12.85 -10.72
CA LYS A 28 -2.50 -11.71 -10.87
C LYS A 28 -2.27 -10.98 -9.55
N SER A 29 -3.34 -10.74 -8.78
CA SER A 29 -3.27 -10.03 -7.51
C SER A 29 -2.51 -10.86 -6.46
N LYS A 30 -2.66 -12.18 -6.40
CA LYS A 30 -1.82 -13.07 -5.56
C LYS A 30 -0.33 -12.87 -5.83
N LYS A 31 0.09 -12.94 -7.09
CA LYS A 31 1.49 -12.73 -7.50
C LYS A 31 2.00 -11.33 -7.14
N GLN A 32 1.15 -10.32 -7.32
CA GLN A 32 1.47 -8.94 -6.99
C GLN A 32 1.68 -8.75 -5.48
N VAL A 33 0.75 -9.28 -4.65
CA VAL A 33 0.87 -9.25 -3.19
C VAL A 33 2.13 -10.00 -2.74
N GLU A 34 2.38 -11.19 -3.27
CA GLU A 34 3.59 -11.97 -2.94
C GLU A 34 4.87 -11.18 -3.19
N MET A 35 4.99 -10.57 -4.39
CA MET A 35 6.13 -9.74 -4.75
C MET A 35 6.30 -8.56 -3.79
N LEU A 36 5.21 -7.89 -3.42
CA LEU A 36 5.25 -6.77 -2.49
C LEU A 36 5.66 -7.23 -1.09
N VAL A 37 5.08 -8.31 -0.57
CA VAL A 37 5.43 -8.90 0.73
C VAL A 37 6.93 -9.24 0.78
N ASN A 38 7.45 -9.94 -0.24
CA ASN A 38 8.87 -10.27 -0.32
C ASN A 38 9.76 -9.01 -0.40
N SER A 39 9.29 -7.98 -1.10
CA SER A 39 9.99 -6.70 -1.18
C SER A 39 10.04 -5.96 0.17
N THR A 40 8.98 -6.02 0.98
CA THR A 40 8.98 -5.42 2.32
C THR A 40 10.07 -6.01 3.21
N GLU A 41 10.24 -7.34 3.17
CA GLU A 41 11.24 -8.06 3.95
C GLU A 41 12.65 -7.79 3.45
N LEU A 42 12.85 -7.80 2.13
CA LEU A 42 14.14 -7.44 1.53
C LEU A 42 14.56 -6.03 1.96
N LEU A 43 13.65 -5.05 1.90
CA LEU A 43 13.92 -3.67 2.30
C LEU A 43 14.21 -3.56 3.81
N TYR A 44 13.45 -4.29 4.64
CA TYR A 44 13.70 -4.35 6.09
C TYR A 44 15.09 -4.91 6.41
N ASN A 45 15.47 -6.03 5.80
CA ASN A 45 16.77 -6.69 6.01
C ASN A 45 17.93 -5.80 5.55
N ASN A 46 17.71 -4.94 4.55
CA ASN A 46 18.67 -3.94 4.09
C ASN A 46 18.59 -2.61 4.87
N LYS A 47 17.90 -2.58 6.01
CA LYS A 47 17.71 -1.39 6.88
C LYS A 47 17.04 -0.20 6.18
N LYS A 48 16.33 -0.43 5.08
CA LYS A 48 15.54 0.57 4.34
C LYS A 48 14.12 0.64 4.89
N TYR A 49 13.98 0.96 6.18
CA TYR A 49 12.73 0.79 6.93
C TYR A 49 11.58 1.67 6.43
N SER A 50 11.85 2.92 6.09
CA SER A 50 10.86 3.84 5.52
C SER A 50 10.25 3.31 4.22
N LEU A 51 11.08 2.84 3.30
CA LEU A 51 10.65 2.20 2.06
C LEU A 51 9.88 0.91 2.35
N SER A 52 10.34 0.09 3.28
CA SER A 52 9.62 -1.11 3.70
C SER A 52 8.22 -0.78 4.22
N ILE A 53 8.06 0.29 5.01
CA ILE A 53 6.74 0.78 5.47
C ILE A 53 5.87 1.18 4.29
N SER A 54 6.39 1.95 3.33
CA SER A 54 5.64 2.37 2.14
C SER A 54 5.16 1.16 1.33
N ILE A 55 6.04 0.17 1.11
CA ILE A 55 5.66 -1.06 0.40
C ILE A 55 4.67 -1.89 1.23
N CYS A 56 4.74 -1.90 2.57
CA CYS A 56 3.74 -2.57 3.40
C CYS A 56 2.33 -1.99 3.17
N ILE A 57 2.21 -0.67 3.04
CA ILE A 57 0.90 -0.03 2.82
C ILE A 57 0.35 -0.41 1.44
N LEU A 58 1.19 -0.38 0.40
CA LEU A 58 0.80 -0.85 -0.94
C LEU A 58 0.37 -2.32 -0.92
N ALA A 59 1.07 -3.16 -0.17
CA ALA A 59 0.73 -4.57 -0.03
C ALA A 59 -0.61 -4.76 0.72
N GLU A 60 -0.89 -3.97 1.77
CA GLU A 60 -2.18 -3.97 2.47
C GLU A 60 -3.34 -3.59 1.51
N GLU A 61 -3.13 -2.61 0.63
CA GLU A 61 -4.11 -2.25 -0.40
C GLU A 61 -4.34 -3.38 -1.43
N GLU A 62 -3.28 -4.04 -1.88
CA GLU A 62 -3.39 -5.17 -2.81
C GLU A 62 -4.07 -6.38 -2.15
N ILE A 63 -3.77 -6.67 -0.87
CA ILE A 63 -4.47 -7.70 -0.08
C ILE A 63 -5.96 -7.39 -0.03
N SER A 64 -6.34 -6.13 0.22
CA SER A 64 -7.76 -5.73 0.28
C SER A 64 -8.48 -5.94 -1.06
N LYS A 65 -7.80 -5.69 -2.19
CA LYS A 65 -8.36 -5.98 -3.53
C LYS A 65 -8.51 -7.48 -3.77
N LEU A 66 -7.49 -8.25 -3.39
CA LEU A 66 -7.51 -9.70 -3.51
C LEU A 66 -8.65 -10.31 -2.68
N ASP A 67 -8.84 -9.83 -1.45
CA ASP A 67 -9.91 -10.22 -0.54
C ASP A 67 -11.30 -9.89 -1.12
N PHE A 68 -11.46 -8.67 -1.66
CA PHE A 68 -12.67 -8.27 -2.38
C PHE A 68 -13.00 -9.22 -3.56
N LEU A 69 -12.00 -9.54 -4.38
CA LEU A 69 -12.18 -10.46 -5.51
C LEU A 69 -12.54 -11.89 -5.04
N ARG A 70 -11.88 -12.38 -3.98
CA ARG A 70 -12.20 -13.67 -3.36
C ARG A 70 -13.66 -13.72 -2.94
N ASP A 71 -14.10 -12.72 -2.21
CA ASP A 71 -15.45 -12.65 -1.64
C ASP A 71 -16.52 -12.69 -2.71
N HIS A 72 -16.33 -11.91 -3.78
CA HIS A 72 -17.24 -11.92 -4.92
C HIS A 72 -17.23 -13.26 -5.65
N TYR A 73 -16.05 -13.87 -5.84
CA TYR A 73 -15.94 -15.18 -6.47
C TYR A 73 -16.64 -16.26 -5.65
N LYS A 74 -16.37 -16.34 -4.34
CA LYS A 74 -16.94 -17.34 -3.41
C LYS A 74 -18.47 -17.23 -3.28
N LYS A 75 -19.00 -16.01 -3.25
CA LYS A 75 -20.44 -15.76 -3.10
C LYS A 75 -21.20 -15.80 -4.43
N GLU A 76 -20.50 -16.11 -5.53
CA GLU A 76 -21.02 -15.99 -6.90
C GLU A 76 -21.66 -14.61 -7.16
N ASN A 77 -21.14 -13.57 -6.50
CA ASN A 77 -21.70 -12.23 -6.58
C ASN A 77 -21.05 -11.47 -7.73
N PRO A 78 -21.80 -11.08 -8.77
CA PRO A 78 -21.21 -10.43 -9.94
C PRO A 78 -20.64 -9.05 -9.56
N ILE A 79 -19.48 -8.71 -10.14
CA ILE A 79 -18.85 -7.40 -9.96
C ILE A 79 -19.29 -6.47 -11.10
N LEU A 80 -19.75 -5.27 -10.77
CA LEU A 80 -20.06 -4.25 -11.78
C LEU A 80 -18.78 -3.65 -12.36
N PHE A 81 -18.82 -3.26 -13.64
CA PHE A 81 -17.70 -2.63 -14.31
C PHE A 81 -17.16 -1.39 -13.59
N ARG A 82 -18.04 -0.62 -12.94
CA ARG A 82 -17.64 0.55 -12.13
C ARG A 82 -16.79 0.15 -10.92
N GLU A 83 -17.14 -0.93 -10.23
CA GLU A 83 -16.42 -1.46 -9.07
C GLU A 83 -15.08 -2.04 -9.54
N TRP A 84 -15.10 -2.77 -10.65
CA TRP A 84 -13.90 -3.28 -11.31
C TRP A 84 -12.93 -2.18 -11.76
N LYS A 85 -13.45 -1.03 -12.20
CA LYS A 85 -12.62 0.12 -12.55
C LYS A 85 -11.99 0.74 -11.30
N GLN A 86 -12.76 0.91 -10.22
CA GLN A 86 -12.25 1.47 -8.96
C GLN A 86 -11.12 0.64 -8.35
N ILE A 87 -11.19 -0.70 -8.43
CA ILE A 87 -10.11 -1.57 -7.94
C ILE A 87 -8.87 -1.57 -8.84
N ARG A 88 -8.96 -1.08 -10.09
CA ARG A 88 -7.83 -1.02 -11.04
C ARG A 88 -7.22 0.36 -11.20
N ASP A 89 -7.92 1.42 -10.82
CA ASP A 89 -7.48 2.79 -11.01
C ASP A 89 -6.52 3.24 -9.89
N HIS A 90 -5.31 2.72 -9.93
CA HIS A 90 -4.22 3.14 -9.03
C HIS A 90 -3.54 4.42 -9.52
N LYS A 91 -3.71 4.75 -10.80
CA LYS A 91 -3.11 5.95 -11.38
C LYS A 91 -3.65 7.18 -10.67
N GLU A 92 -4.96 7.29 -10.46
CA GLU A 92 -5.54 8.44 -9.75
C GLU A 92 -5.03 8.55 -8.30
N LYS A 93 -5.09 7.49 -7.49
CA LYS A 93 -4.65 7.51 -6.08
C LYS A 93 -3.16 7.84 -5.89
N LEU A 94 -2.31 7.24 -6.72
CA LEU A 94 -0.86 7.49 -6.68
C LEU A 94 -0.53 8.89 -7.20
N THR A 95 -1.27 9.36 -8.22
CA THR A 95 -1.16 10.74 -8.71
C THR A 95 -1.60 11.75 -7.65
N THR A 96 -2.67 11.49 -6.90
CA THR A 96 -3.10 12.35 -5.78
C THR A 96 -2.00 12.47 -4.73
N SER A 97 -1.41 11.34 -4.31
CA SER A 97 -0.33 11.35 -3.32
C SER A 97 0.89 12.13 -3.81
N PHE A 98 1.23 12.00 -5.10
CA PHE A 98 2.31 12.77 -5.73
C PHE A 98 1.99 14.26 -5.84
N ILE A 99 0.75 14.63 -6.21
CA ILE A 99 0.30 16.03 -6.28
C ILE A 99 0.34 16.68 -4.90
N GLU A 100 -0.16 15.98 -3.87
CA GLU A 100 -0.07 16.45 -2.50
C GLU A 100 1.40 16.59 -2.07
N GLY A 101 2.27 15.64 -2.43
CA GLY A 101 3.72 15.77 -2.24
C GLY A 101 4.33 17.00 -2.94
N LEU A 102 3.96 17.27 -4.20
CA LEU A 102 4.42 18.44 -4.95
C LEU A 102 3.96 19.75 -4.32
N LYS A 103 2.68 19.84 -3.92
CA LYS A 103 2.16 20.99 -3.16
C LYS A 103 2.95 21.18 -1.87
N ALA A 104 3.40 20.08 -1.25
CA ALA A 104 4.25 20.13 -0.07
C ALA A 104 5.55 20.82 -0.32
N VAL A 105 6.26 20.37 -1.35
CA VAL A 105 7.58 20.90 -1.66
C VAL A 105 7.49 22.38 -2.07
N LYS A 106 6.41 22.81 -2.74
CA LYS A 106 6.19 24.23 -3.04
C LYS A 106 6.09 25.12 -1.81
N ASN A 107 5.64 24.57 -0.68
CA ASN A 107 5.52 25.29 0.59
C ASN A 107 6.76 25.14 1.49
N MET A 108 7.75 24.34 1.09
CA MET A 108 9.00 24.17 1.84
C MET A 108 10.04 25.22 1.47
N SER A 109 10.95 25.51 2.40
CA SER A 109 12.21 26.13 2.02
C SER A 109 13.12 25.13 1.30
N LYS A 110 14.01 25.63 0.45
CA LYS A 110 15.04 24.82 -0.23
C LYS A 110 15.89 24.03 0.78
N GLU A 111 16.21 24.62 1.93
CA GLU A 111 17.00 23.97 2.99
C GLU A 111 16.28 22.77 3.63
N GLN A 112 14.97 22.90 3.86
CA GLN A 112 14.14 21.80 4.36
C GLN A 112 14.12 20.65 3.34
N TYR A 113 13.95 20.97 2.06
CA TYR A 113 13.98 19.98 0.99
C TYR A 113 15.33 19.26 0.90
N GLU A 114 16.44 20.00 0.86
CA GLU A 114 17.80 19.43 0.79
C GLU A 114 18.12 18.55 2.01
N THR A 115 17.62 18.92 3.19
CA THR A 115 17.73 18.07 4.40
C THR A 115 16.98 16.75 4.21
N ALA A 116 15.73 16.80 3.74
CA ALA A 116 14.93 15.60 3.48
C ALA A 116 15.57 14.69 2.41
N ILE A 117 16.11 15.28 1.34
CA ILE A 117 16.84 14.58 0.28
C ILE A 117 18.13 13.95 0.80
N THR A 118 18.87 14.63 1.67
CA THR A 118 20.10 14.08 2.28
C THR A 118 19.80 12.85 3.12
N VAL A 119 18.77 12.92 3.97
CA VAL A 119 18.30 11.77 4.76
C VAL A 119 17.89 10.62 3.82
N ARG A 120 17.18 10.93 2.73
CA ARG A 120 16.73 9.92 1.75
C ARG A 120 17.90 9.25 1.02
N LYS A 121 18.91 10.01 0.60
CA LYS A 121 20.16 9.45 0.02
C LYS A 121 20.84 8.51 1.01
N SER A 122 20.90 8.88 2.30
CA SER A 122 21.48 8.02 3.33
C SER A 122 20.72 6.69 3.52
N GLN A 123 19.46 6.63 3.12
CA GLN A 123 18.61 5.44 3.14
C GLN A 123 18.57 4.70 1.78
N GLY A 124 19.42 5.11 0.82
CA GLY A 124 19.57 4.46 -0.48
C GLY A 124 18.45 4.77 -1.47
N GLY A 125 17.93 6.00 -1.44
CA GLY A 125 17.13 6.57 -2.53
C GLY A 125 18.04 7.13 -3.63
N ASP A 126 17.95 6.55 -4.82
CA ASP A 126 18.69 6.96 -6.01
C ASP A 126 17.80 7.83 -6.93
N ASN A 127 18.41 8.62 -7.83
CA ASN A 127 17.71 9.44 -8.84
C ASN A 127 16.74 10.50 -8.29
N LEU A 128 17.14 11.21 -7.24
CA LEU A 128 16.32 12.25 -6.63
C LEU A 128 16.29 13.53 -7.48
N ILE A 129 15.10 14.08 -7.70
CA ILE A 129 14.88 15.31 -8.48
C ILE A 129 15.41 16.51 -7.68
N PRO A 130 16.25 17.40 -8.24
CA PRO A 130 16.65 18.64 -7.58
C PRO A 130 15.47 19.57 -7.28
N TYR A 131 15.54 20.37 -6.21
CA TYR A 131 14.44 21.25 -5.78
C TYR A 131 13.90 22.13 -6.93
N ASP A 132 14.82 22.81 -7.64
CA ASP A 132 14.46 23.77 -8.69
C ASP A 132 13.81 23.07 -9.91
N GLU A 133 14.14 21.79 -10.16
CA GLU A 133 13.50 20.98 -11.20
C GLU A 133 12.10 20.51 -10.77
N LEU A 134 11.95 20.14 -9.49
CA LEU A 134 10.67 19.68 -8.95
C LEU A 134 9.63 20.81 -8.90
N ILE A 135 10.03 22.04 -8.55
CA ILE A 135 9.16 23.23 -8.57
C ILE A 135 8.67 23.51 -10.01
N LYS A 136 9.58 23.50 -10.98
CA LYS A 136 9.25 23.68 -12.42
C LYS A 136 8.30 22.58 -12.94
N LEU A 137 8.52 21.34 -12.52
CA LEU A 137 7.61 20.22 -12.79
C LEU A 137 6.21 20.52 -12.23
N GLY A 138 6.12 20.96 -10.97
CA GLY A 138 4.86 21.29 -10.33
C GLY A 138 4.10 22.46 -10.97
N ASP A 139 4.77 23.36 -11.68
CA ASP A 139 4.12 24.49 -12.40
C ASP A 139 3.66 24.11 -13.82
N SER A 140 4.23 23.04 -14.39
CA SER A 140 3.95 22.55 -15.76
C SER A 140 3.16 21.24 -15.80
N PHE A 141 2.63 20.80 -14.64
CA PHE A 141 2.21 19.43 -14.43
C PHE A 141 0.87 19.07 -15.12
N ASP A 142 0.92 18.30 -16.22
CA ASP A 142 -0.25 17.64 -16.81
C ASP A 142 -0.34 16.18 -16.34
N ILE A 143 -1.42 15.87 -15.60
CA ILE A 143 -1.77 14.56 -15.03
C ILE A 143 -1.71 13.43 -16.07
N LYS A 144 -1.92 13.74 -17.36
CA LYS A 144 -1.94 12.75 -18.44
C LYS A 144 -0.54 12.19 -18.76
N ASN A 145 0.54 12.90 -18.46
CA ASN A 145 1.91 12.56 -18.83
C ASN A 145 2.70 11.76 -17.78
N LEU A 146 2.03 11.25 -16.74
CA LEU A 146 2.59 10.34 -15.74
C LEU A 146 2.82 8.92 -16.31
N GLU A 147 3.61 8.81 -17.38
CA GLU A 147 3.99 7.52 -17.98
C GLU A 147 5.10 6.79 -17.19
N LYS A 148 5.79 7.48 -16.29
CA LYS A 148 6.86 6.89 -15.45
C LYS A 148 6.37 6.56 -14.05
N PHE A 149 5.57 5.50 -13.97
CA PHE A 149 5.00 4.95 -12.72
C PHE A 149 6.07 4.57 -11.65
N ASP A 150 7.33 4.41 -12.05
CA ASP A 150 8.44 4.08 -11.15
C ASP A 150 8.88 5.25 -10.25
N ILE A 151 8.73 6.50 -10.70
CA ILE A 151 9.07 7.68 -9.88
C ILE A 151 8.09 7.81 -8.72
N VAL A 152 6.80 7.57 -8.97
CA VAL A 152 5.74 7.67 -7.95
C VAL A 152 5.84 6.57 -6.89
N LYS A 153 6.33 5.38 -7.25
CA LYS A 153 6.62 4.29 -6.29
C LYS A 153 7.85 4.56 -5.44
N GLN A 154 8.87 5.22 -6.01
CA GLN A 154 10.08 5.60 -5.28
C GLN A 154 9.82 6.79 -4.36
N ASP A 155 8.99 7.73 -4.80
CA ASP A 155 8.54 8.93 -4.08
C ASP A 155 7.28 8.66 -3.26
N GLY A 156 7.14 7.48 -2.66
CA GLY A 156 6.14 7.20 -1.63
C GLY A 156 6.35 8.10 -0.40
N PHE A 157 6.14 9.40 -0.59
CA PHE A 157 6.03 10.44 0.40
C PHE A 157 4.79 10.10 1.21
N TYR A 158 4.94 9.24 2.21
CA TYR A 158 4.03 9.28 3.36
C TYR A 158 4.43 10.48 4.22
N ALA A 159 4.17 11.63 3.61
CA ALA A 159 4.18 12.92 4.21
C ALA A 159 2.74 13.27 4.58
N THR A 160 2.51 13.69 5.81
CA THR A 160 1.27 14.32 6.21
C THR A 160 1.52 15.79 6.44
N PHE A 161 0.50 16.58 6.17
CA PHE A 161 0.52 18.02 6.37
C PHE A 161 -0.17 18.38 7.67
N ARG A 162 0.43 19.32 8.38
CA ARG A 162 -0.22 20.03 9.48
C ARG A 162 0.24 21.47 9.50
N ASP A 163 -0.71 22.40 9.52
CA ASP A 163 -0.45 23.83 9.76
C ASP A 163 0.70 24.35 8.88
N ASP A 164 0.64 24.04 7.57
CA ASP A 164 1.67 24.33 6.55
C ASP A 164 3.04 23.66 6.75
N ASN A 165 3.19 22.81 7.78
CA ASN A 165 4.38 22.03 8.06
C ASN A 165 4.25 20.59 7.51
N TRP A 166 5.32 20.16 6.86
CA TRP A 166 5.46 18.80 6.35
C TRP A 166 5.99 17.87 7.42
N PHE A 167 5.34 16.73 7.60
CA PHE A 167 5.76 15.66 8.50
C PHE A 167 5.91 14.38 7.71
N SER A 168 7.09 13.77 7.73
CA SER A 168 7.37 12.51 7.06
C SER A 168 7.91 11.47 8.00
N ILE A 169 7.50 10.22 7.76
CA ILE A 169 8.10 9.06 8.42
C ILE A 169 9.63 9.05 8.25
N LEU A 170 10.14 9.60 7.14
CA LEU A 170 11.57 9.66 6.84
C LEU A 170 12.37 10.56 7.79
N THR A 171 11.83 11.73 8.12
CA THR A 171 12.55 12.82 8.81
C THR A 171 12.12 12.98 10.26
N ASP A 172 10.84 12.75 10.57
CA ASP A 172 10.25 13.10 11.86
C ASP A 172 10.16 11.90 12.81
N ILE A 173 10.37 10.69 12.30
CA ILE A 173 10.40 9.46 13.08
C ILE A 173 11.85 8.95 13.15
N PRO A 174 12.44 8.82 14.35
CA PRO A 174 13.77 8.23 14.53
C PRO A 174 13.92 6.83 13.93
N ILE A 175 15.12 6.48 13.44
CA ILE A 175 15.37 5.23 12.70
C ILE A 175 14.97 3.96 13.48
N ASN A 176 15.19 3.92 14.81
CA ASN A 176 14.78 2.80 15.66
C ASN A 176 13.25 2.67 15.77
N GLN A 177 12.53 3.79 15.70
CA GLN A 177 11.07 3.81 15.62
C GLN A 177 10.59 3.40 14.22
N GLN A 178 11.26 3.83 13.15
CA GLN A 178 10.99 3.35 11.79
C GLN A 178 11.17 1.84 11.69
N GLU A 179 12.27 1.30 12.24
CA GLU A 179 12.52 -0.14 12.33
C GLU A 179 11.39 -0.87 13.05
N ALA A 180 10.93 -0.33 14.19
CA ALA A 180 9.84 -0.93 14.96
C ALA A 180 8.51 -0.91 14.20
N ILE A 181 8.17 0.19 13.52
CA ILE A 181 6.97 0.29 12.68
C ILE A 181 7.07 -0.70 11.51
N SER A 182 8.20 -0.71 10.81
CA SER A 182 8.43 -1.61 9.66
C SER A 182 8.34 -3.08 10.06
N PHE A 183 8.99 -3.47 11.15
CA PHE A 183 8.94 -4.84 11.67
C PHE A 183 7.51 -5.27 12.02
N THR A 184 6.78 -4.43 12.73
CA THR A 184 5.41 -4.75 13.19
C THR A 184 4.43 -4.83 12.02
N LYS A 185 4.50 -3.90 11.06
CA LYS A 185 3.69 -3.93 9.84
C LYS A 185 4.02 -5.12 8.95
N MET A 186 5.31 -5.42 8.73
CA MET A 186 5.72 -6.56 7.90
C MET A 186 5.17 -7.89 8.45
N LEU A 187 5.22 -8.11 9.77
CA LEU A 187 4.67 -9.33 10.37
C LEU A 187 3.13 -9.39 10.26
N ALA A 188 2.45 -8.26 10.47
CA ALA A 188 1.00 -8.19 10.30
C ALA A 188 0.59 -8.47 8.84
N LEU A 189 1.31 -7.89 7.89
CA LEU A 189 1.11 -8.08 6.46
C LEU A 189 1.29 -9.54 6.05
N LYS A 190 2.37 -10.19 6.50
CA LYS A 190 2.62 -11.62 6.22
C LYS A 190 1.49 -12.49 6.77
N LEU A 191 1.02 -12.23 7.99
CA LEU A 191 -0.12 -12.95 8.56
C LEU A 191 -1.38 -12.77 7.72
N ALA A 192 -1.74 -11.54 7.37
CA ALA A 192 -2.91 -11.27 6.55
C ALA A 192 -2.82 -11.94 5.17
N TYR A 193 -1.64 -11.94 4.56
CA TYR A 193 -1.43 -12.61 3.28
C TYR A 193 -1.56 -14.13 3.37
N TYR A 194 -0.94 -14.76 4.36
CA TYR A 194 -1.01 -16.22 4.54
C TYR A 194 -2.41 -16.68 4.93
N ASP A 195 -3.11 -15.92 5.78
CA ASP A 195 -4.52 -16.17 6.12
C ASP A 195 -5.41 -16.13 4.87
N LEU A 196 -5.21 -15.13 4.01
CA LEU A 196 -5.93 -15.01 2.75
C LEU A 196 -5.60 -16.17 1.79
N LEU A 197 -4.34 -16.58 1.66
CA LEU A 197 -3.96 -17.74 0.86
C LEU A 197 -4.55 -19.05 1.40
N LEU A 198 -4.56 -19.24 2.72
CA LEU A 198 -5.23 -20.39 3.35
C LEU A 198 -6.73 -20.36 3.03
N SER A 199 -7.39 -19.21 3.16
CA SER A 199 -8.80 -19.10 2.80
C SER A 199 -9.05 -19.50 1.33
N PHE A 200 -8.17 -19.14 0.38
CA PHE A 200 -8.30 -19.62 -0.99
C PHE A 200 -8.12 -21.14 -1.12
N GLN A 201 -7.18 -21.73 -0.37
CA GLN A 201 -6.94 -23.18 -0.42
C GLN A 201 -8.11 -23.97 0.17
N PHE A 202 -8.70 -23.47 1.26
CA PHE A 202 -9.67 -24.21 2.06
C PHE A 202 -11.13 -23.83 1.80
N ASP A 203 -11.41 -22.60 1.35
CA ASP A 203 -12.77 -22.22 0.92
C ASP A 203 -13.14 -22.80 -0.46
N LEU A 204 -12.16 -23.25 -1.24
CA LEU A 204 -12.37 -23.91 -2.53
C LEU A 204 -12.39 -25.44 -2.42
N ILE A 205 -12.07 -26.01 -1.26
CA ILE A 205 -12.03 -27.45 -0.99
C ILE A 205 -12.96 -27.73 0.20
N ASN A 206 -14.17 -28.22 -0.07
CA ASN A 206 -15.23 -28.41 0.93
C ASN A 206 -14.92 -29.43 2.07
N ASP A 207 -13.78 -30.11 2.06
CA ASP A 207 -13.52 -31.30 2.90
C ASP A 207 -12.12 -31.38 3.50
N SER A 208 -11.49 -30.25 3.85
CA SER A 208 -10.17 -30.34 4.50
C SER A 208 -10.26 -30.71 5.96
N THR A 209 -9.46 -31.71 6.35
CA THR A 209 -9.39 -32.13 7.75
C THR A 209 -8.58 -31.14 8.59
N PHE A 210 -8.84 -31.10 9.89
CA PHE A 210 -8.03 -30.32 10.84
C PHE A 210 -6.54 -30.70 10.79
N GLU A 211 -6.23 -31.97 10.51
CA GLU A 211 -4.87 -32.48 10.40
C GLU A 211 -4.17 -31.98 9.13
N GLU A 212 -4.87 -31.88 7.99
CA GLU A 212 -4.36 -31.26 6.76
C GLU A 212 -4.08 -29.77 6.96
N LEU A 213 -4.97 -29.06 7.68
CA LEU A 213 -4.77 -27.66 8.04
C LEU A 213 -3.51 -27.46 8.90
N GLN A 214 -3.29 -28.32 9.90
CA GLN A 214 -2.11 -28.22 10.78
C GLN A 214 -0.79 -28.52 10.05
N ASN A 215 -0.81 -29.43 9.08
CA ASN A 215 0.37 -29.80 8.32
C ASN A 215 0.67 -28.88 7.13
N ASN A 216 -0.25 -27.97 6.79
CA ASN A 216 -0.09 -27.00 5.72
C ASN A 216 1.08 -26.02 6.00
N GLU A 217 1.90 -25.78 4.98
CA GLU A 217 3.08 -24.90 5.06
C GLU A 217 2.72 -23.44 5.41
N LEU A 218 1.58 -22.93 4.95
CA LEU A 218 1.11 -21.59 5.32
C LEU A 218 0.71 -21.52 6.80
N THR A 219 0.06 -22.56 7.31
CA THR A 219 -0.29 -22.67 8.74
C THR A 219 0.97 -22.67 9.60
N LYS A 220 2.00 -23.44 9.21
CA LYS A 220 3.30 -23.44 9.91
C LYS A 220 3.93 -22.05 9.94
N LYS A 221 3.97 -21.34 8.80
CA LYS A 221 4.46 -19.96 8.71
C LYS A 221 3.68 -18.99 9.61
N MET A 222 2.36 -19.13 9.68
CA MET A 222 1.53 -18.30 10.57
C MET A 222 1.79 -18.61 12.05
N ILE A 223 1.96 -19.88 12.41
CA ILE A 223 2.32 -20.29 13.78
C ILE A 223 3.67 -19.67 14.18
N GLU A 224 4.66 -19.70 13.29
CA GLU A 224 5.98 -19.08 13.53
C GLU A 224 5.86 -17.56 13.77
N ILE A 225 5.12 -16.85 12.91
CA ILE A 225 4.90 -15.41 13.12
C ILE A 225 4.17 -15.14 14.44
N ASN A 226 3.16 -15.95 14.78
CA ASN A 226 2.45 -15.81 16.05
C ASN A 226 3.34 -16.10 17.27
N LYS A 227 4.31 -17.03 17.17
CA LYS A 227 5.34 -17.22 18.20
C LYS A 227 6.20 -15.96 18.34
N ILE A 228 6.64 -15.36 17.24
CA ILE A 228 7.40 -14.09 17.25
C ILE A 228 6.59 -12.99 17.93
N LYS A 229 5.29 -12.85 17.61
CA LYS A 229 4.40 -11.84 18.20
C LYS A 229 4.21 -11.98 19.70
N LYS A 230 4.38 -13.19 20.26
CA LYS A 230 4.31 -13.45 21.70
C LYS A 230 5.62 -13.13 22.43
N SER A 231 6.71 -12.87 21.72
CA SER A 231 8.01 -12.58 22.33
C SER A 231 8.08 -11.18 22.95
N ASN A 232 8.91 -11.01 23.99
CA ASN A 232 9.21 -9.71 24.60
C ASN A 232 9.84 -8.73 23.61
N ALA A 233 10.63 -9.24 22.65
CA ALA A 233 11.24 -8.43 21.60
C ALA A 233 10.18 -7.78 20.71
N PHE A 234 9.15 -8.56 20.30
CA PHE A 234 8.02 -8.02 19.54
C PHE A 234 7.23 -7.00 20.37
N GLN A 235 6.90 -7.32 21.63
CA GLN A 235 6.14 -6.41 22.49
C GLN A 235 6.83 -5.05 22.65
N THR A 236 8.14 -5.05 22.87
CA THR A 236 8.95 -3.82 22.93
C THR A 236 8.86 -3.02 21.62
N LYS A 237 9.02 -3.68 20.46
CA LYS A 237 8.87 -3.03 19.16
C LYS A 237 7.44 -2.53 18.92
N ALA A 238 6.42 -3.26 19.33
CA ALA A 238 5.02 -2.85 19.20
C ALA A 238 4.70 -1.61 20.03
N ILE A 239 5.22 -1.52 21.26
CA ILE A 239 5.09 -0.33 22.10
C ILE A 239 5.78 0.87 21.44
N LEU A 240 7.01 0.67 20.95
CA LEU A 240 7.79 1.73 20.30
C LEU A 240 7.10 2.24 19.03
N ALA A 241 6.62 1.32 18.18
CA ALA A 241 5.86 1.65 16.98
C ALA A 241 4.55 2.39 17.30
N SER A 242 3.79 1.91 18.30
CA SER A 242 2.55 2.56 18.72
C SER A 242 2.80 3.97 19.26
N SER A 243 3.86 4.15 20.06
CA SER A 243 4.26 5.46 20.58
C SER A 243 4.65 6.43 19.45
N ALA A 244 5.46 5.96 18.50
CA ALA A 244 5.88 6.73 17.33
C ALA A 244 4.68 7.15 16.47
N LEU A 245 3.78 6.22 16.13
CA LEU A 245 2.58 6.51 15.36
C LEU A 245 1.63 7.41 16.14
N LYS A 246 1.44 7.20 17.44
CA LYS A 246 0.65 8.11 18.28
C LYS A 246 1.23 9.51 18.30
N LYS A 247 2.56 9.69 18.36
CA LYS A 247 3.18 11.01 18.25
C LYS A 247 2.93 11.62 16.87
N PHE A 248 3.11 10.82 15.82
CA PHE A 248 2.87 11.22 14.44
C PHE A 248 1.41 11.61 14.18
N TYR A 249 0.44 10.95 14.84
CA TYR A 249 -1.00 11.20 14.67
C TYR A 249 -1.63 12.11 15.74
N LYS A 250 -1.14 12.20 16.98
CA LYS A 250 -1.63 13.12 18.04
C LYS A 250 -1.36 14.59 17.73
N ILE A 251 -0.51 14.81 16.75
CA ILE A 251 -0.40 16.07 16.02
C ILE A 251 -1.76 16.51 15.40
N LYS A 252 -2.84 15.68 15.45
CA LYS A 252 -4.22 16.00 15.02
C LYS A 252 -5.23 16.46 16.09
N GLN A 253 -4.85 16.67 17.35
CA GLN A 253 -5.75 17.25 18.38
C GLN A 253 -5.15 18.52 18.96
#